data_AF-A0A0S2JL51-F1
#
_entry.id   AF-A0A0S2JL51-F1
#
_cell.length_a   1.000
_cell.length_b   1.000
_cell.length_c   1.000
_cell.angle_alpha   90.00
_cell.angle_beta   90.00
_cell.angle_gamma   90.00
#
_symmetry.space_group_name_H-M   'P 1'
#
loop_
_entity.id
_entity.type
_entity.pdbx_description
1 polymer ?
#
loop_
_entity_poly.entity_id
_entity_poly.type
_entity_poly.pdbx_seq_one_letter_code
_entity_poly.pdbx_strand_id
1 'polypeptide(L)'
;MYLENMTSLTDPENPELLSTYLANLFTPLNSTPLLFSGMVDQLAMAITTKIKIDNKNLALLGLMDEPSWAEVKPFVGVHTDARACITELMEHAEQELKIAVLLIHFYKCYDATPLKAAPDNYEKVDDYASDDFDENY
;
A
#
# COMPACT_ATOMS: atom_id res chain seq x y z
N MET A 1 -10.59 18.20 2.74
CA MET A 1 -9.61 18.12 3.84
C MET A 1 -9.46 16.65 4.23
N TYR A 2 -8.65 15.87 3.49
CA TYR A 2 -8.51 14.41 3.71
C TYR A 2 -7.03 13.96 3.78
N LEU A 3 -6.09 14.90 3.86
CA LEU A 3 -4.65 14.60 3.86
C LEU A 3 -3.98 14.77 5.24
N GLU A 4 -4.73 15.17 6.27
CA GLU A 4 -4.16 15.52 7.58
C GLU A 4 -3.86 14.33 8.50
N ASN A 5 -4.23 13.11 8.10
CA ASN A 5 -4.04 11.89 8.90
C ASN A 5 -2.92 10.97 8.37
N MET A 6 -1.91 11.51 7.66
CA MET A 6 -0.63 10.82 7.46
C MET A 6 0.34 11.12 8.62
N THR A 7 -0.14 11.00 9.85
CA THR A 7 0.74 10.83 11.01
C THR A 7 1.44 9.49 10.85
N SER A 8 2.69 9.53 10.38
CA SER A 8 3.76 8.55 10.60
C SER A 8 3.30 7.12 10.91
N LEU A 9 3.52 6.18 9.97
CA LEU A 9 3.35 4.73 10.17
C LEU A 9 4.10 4.16 11.39
N THR A 10 5.00 4.93 11.99
CA THR A 10 5.53 4.76 13.34
C THR A 10 4.81 5.72 14.28
N ASP A 11 3.79 5.24 14.99
CA ASP A 11 3.30 5.90 16.19
C ASP A 11 4.43 5.85 17.25
N PRO A 12 5.07 6.97 17.60
CA PRO A 12 6.14 6.97 18.59
C PRO A 12 5.66 6.56 19.98
N GLU A 13 4.35 6.61 20.25
CA GLU A 13 3.78 6.19 21.53
C GLU A 13 3.55 4.67 21.61
N ASN A 14 3.27 4.00 20.49
CA ASN A 14 3.06 2.55 20.43
C ASN A 14 3.63 1.91 19.15
N PRO A 15 4.96 1.72 19.06
CA PRO A 15 5.61 1.16 17.87
C PRO A 15 5.18 -0.28 17.54
N GLU A 16 4.65 -1.02 18.51
CA GLU A 16 4.21 -2.42 18.36
C GLU A 16 2.78 -2.59 17.85
N LEU A 17 2.03 -1.49 17.68
CA LEU A 17 0.62 -1.58 17.31
C LEU A 17 0.45 -2.14 15.88
N LEU A 18 1.28 -1.67 14.95
CA LEU A 18 1.30 -2.17 13.58
C LEU A 18 1.79 -3.62 13.50
N SER A 19 2.88 -3.96 14.20
CA SER A 19 3.42 -5.33 14.22
C SER A 19 2.38 -6.33 14.75
N THR A 20 1.67 -5.96 15.81
CA THR A 20 0.58 -6.74 16.42
C THR A 20 -0.60 -6.88 15.47
N TYR A 21 -1.02 -5.80 14.83
CA TYR A 21 -2.11 -5.84 13.84
C TYR A 21 -1.80 -6.80 12.68
N LEU A 22 -0.61 -6.70 12.11
CA LEU A 22 -0.18 -7.57 11.01
C LEU A 22 -0.08 -9.04 11.45
N ALA A 23 0.38 -9.32 12.67
CA ALA A 23 0.38 -10.67 13.22
C ALA A 23 -1.04 -11.25 13.40
N ASN A 24 -1.97 -10.41 13.86
CA ASN A 24 -3.38 -10.77 14.01
C ASN A 24 -4.08 -10.98 12.66
N LEU A 25 -3.67 -10.28 11.59
CA LEU A 25 -4.13 -10.53 10.23
C LEU A 25 -3.58 -11.83 9.64
N PHE A 26 -2.31 -12.15 9.92
CA PHE A 26 -1.68 -13.36 9.39
C PHE A 26 -2.22 -14.65 10.01
N THR A 27 -2.58 -14.63 11.31
CA THR A 27 -3.09 -15.81 12.02
C THR A 27 -4.30 -16.49 11.34
N PRO A 28 -5.39 -15.76 11.00
CA PRO A 28 -6.51 -16.35 10.30
C PRO A 28 -6.18 -16.71 8.85
N LEU A 29 -5.34 -15.93 8.17
CA LEU A 29 -4.85 -16.27 6.82
C LEU A 29 -4.08 -17.60 6.82
N ASN A 30 -3.22 -17.83 7.81
CA ASN A 30 -2.44 -19.06 7.90
C ASN A 30 -3.30 -20.30 8.23
N SER A 31 -4.48 -20.09 8.81
CA SER A 31 -5.45 -21.14 9.10
C SER A 31 -6.39 -21.40 7.91
N THR A 32 -6.63 -20.37 7.09
CA THR A 32 -7.50 -20.44 5.91
C THR A 32 -6.88 -19.59 4.79
N PRO A 33 -5.97 -20.15 3.98
CA PRO A 33 -5.19 -19.38 3.01
C PRO A 33 -6.00 -18.63 1.96
N LEU A 34 -7.23 -19.07 1.66
CA LEU A 34 -8.13 -18.38 0.74
C LEU A 34 -9.05 -17.34 1.39
N LEU A 35 -8.86 -17.03 2.69
CA LEU A 35 -9.69 -16.09 3.45
C LEU A 35 -9.79 -14.71 2.78
N PHE A 36 -8.70 -14.24 2.17
CA PHE A 36 -8.64 -12.94 1.52
C PHE A 36 -8.77 -13.01 -0.01
N SER A 37 -9.38 -14.07 -0.56
CA SER A 37 -9.68 -14.11 -2.00
C SER A 37 -10.56 -12.91 -2.38
N GLY A 38 -10.16 -12.20 -3.44
CA GLY A 38 -10.76 -10.93 -3.86
C GLY A 38 -10.39 -9.70 -3.01
N MET A 39 -9.65 -9.86 -1.91
CA MET A 39 -9.20 -8.77 -1.02
C MET A 39 -7.66 -8.68 -1.01
N VAL A 40 -7.10 -8.29 -2.15
CA VAL A 40 -5.65 -8.35 -2.38
C VAL A 40 -4.85 -7.39 -1.48
N ASP A 41 -5.41 -6.23 -1.11
CA ASP A 41 -4.77 -5.32 -0.16
C ASP A 41 -4.63 -5.94 1.24
N GLN A 42 -5.66 -6.68 1.69
CA GLN A 42 -5.63 -7.39 2.97
C GLN A 42 -4.62 -8.54 2.94
N LEU A 43 -4.56 -9.26 1.81
CA LEU A 43 -3.55 -10.27 1.58
C LEU A 43 -2.14 -9.66 1.63
N ALA A 44 -1.91 -8.56 0.92
CA ALA A 44 -0.63 -7.85 0.90
C ALA A 44 -0.19 -7.42 2.30
N MET A 45 -1.10 -6.83 3.09
CA MET A 45 -0.81 -6.47 4.47
C MET A 45 -0.48 -7.70 5.31
N ALA A 46 -1.29 -8.76 5.27
CA ALA A 46 -1.10 -9.96 6.08
C ALA A 46 0.24 -10.67 5.79
N ILE A 47 0.72 -10.65 4.55
CA ILE A 47 1.98 -11.33 4.17
C ILE A 47 3.21 -10.41 4.22
N THR A 48 3.08 -9.10 4.38
CA THR A 48 4.19 -8.13 4.23
C THR A 48 5.38 -8.38 5.17
N THR A 49 5.12 -8.94 6.35
CA THR A 49 6.15 -9.31 7.35
C THR A 49 6.64 -10.75 7.19
N LYS A 50 5.99 -11.53 6.33
CA LYS A 50 6.25 -12.96 6.10
C LYS A 50 6.98 -13.25 4.79
N ILE A 51 7.12 -12.24 3.95
CA ILE A 51 7.90 -12.32 2.71
C ILE A 51 8.96 -11.23 2.66
N LYS A 52 10.07 -11.54 1.99
CA LYS A 52 11.14 -10.60 1.68
C LYS A 52 11.27 -10.50 0.17
N ILE A 53 11.13 -9.29 -0.36
CA ILE A 53 11.22 -9.02 -1.79
C ILE A 53 12.57 -8.39 -2.10
N ASP A 54 13.28 -8.93 -3.11
CA ASP A 54 14.45 -8.29 -3.68
C ASP A 54 14.01 -7.15 -4.62
N ASN A 55 13.64 -6.02 -4.00
CA ASN A 55 13.09 -4.86 -4.72
C ASN A 55 14.04 -4.30 -5.78
N LYS A 56 15.36 -4.42 -5.57
CA LYS A 56 16.35 -3.87 -6.52
C LYS A 56 16.31 -4.60 -7.84
N ASN A 57 16.29 -5.94 -7.79
CA ASN A 57 16.27 -6.77 -8.98
C ASN A 57 14.87 -6.88 -9.57
N LEU A 58 13.82 -6.87 -8.73
CA LEU A 58 12.44 -6.86 -9.21
C LEU A 58 12.12 -5.58 -10.00
N ALA A 59 12.64 -4.43 -9.57
CA ALA A 59 12.46 -3.15 -10.28
C ALA A 59 13.15 -3.12 -11.67
N LEU A 60 14.06 -4.05 -11.96
CA LEU A 60 14.68 -4.18 -13.29
C LEU A 60 13.79 -4.93 -14.27
N LEU A 61 12.73 -5.61 -13.81
CA LEU A 61 11.73 -6.16 -14.71
C LEU A 61 11.04 -4.99 -15.43
N GLY A 62 11.01 -5.05 -16.75
CA GLY A 62 10.30 -4.06 -17.55
C GLY A 62 8.81 -4.15 -17.28
N LEU A 63 8.26 -3.22 -16.48
CA LEU A 63 6.83 -3.14 -16.16
C LEU A 63 5.98 -2.56 -17.32
N MET A 64 6.45 -2.68 -18.56
CA MET A 64 5.70 -2.27 -19.74
C MET A 64 4.49 -3.19 -19.96
N ASP A 65 4.64 -4.45 -19.57
CA ASP A 65 3.60 -5.47 -19.55
C ASP A 65 3.45 -6.02 -18.13
N GLU A 66 2.29 -6.61 -17.82
CA GLU A 66 2.06 -7.26 -16.53
C GLU A 66 2.98 -8.49 -16.39
N PRO A 67 3.88 -8.54 -15.39
CA PRO A 67 4.77 -9.67 -15.23
C PRO A 67 3.99 -10.93 -14.85
N SER A 68 4.48 -12.08 -15.30
CA SER A 68 3.98 -13.38 -14.88
C SER A 68 4.48 -13.73 -13.47
N TRP A 69 3.77 -14.61 -12.76
CA TRP A 69 4.25 -15.08 -11.44
C TRP A 69 5.61 -15.77 -11.53
N ALA A 70 5.90 -16.48 -12.63
CA ALA A 70 7.18 -17.13 -12.86
C ALA A 70 8.37 -16.14 -12.91
N GLU A 71 8.13 -14.91 -13.36
CA GLU A 71 9.13 -13.84 -13.39
C GLU A 71 9.28 -13.16 -12.03
N VAL A 72 8.20 -13.03 -11.25
CA VAL A 72 8.22 -12.39 -9.92
C VAL A 72 8.78 -13.33 -8.84
N LYS A 73 8.39 -14.60 -8.86
CA LYS A 73 8.70 -15.62 -7.84
C LYS A 73 10.17 -15.72 -7.46
N PRO A 74 11.17 -15.66 -8.37
CA PRO A 74 12.59 -15.72 -8.03
C PRO A 74 13.05 -14.61 -7.08
N PHE A 75 12.35 -13.47 -7.06
CA PHE A 75 12.67 -12.31 -6.24
C PHE A 75 11.97 -12.33 -4.88
N VAL A 76 11.19 -13.36 -4.56
CA VAL A 76 10.40 -13.47 -3.33
C VAL A 76 10.96 -14.57 -2.44
N GLY A 77 11.50 -14.18 -1.28
CA GLY A 77 11.84 -15.08 -0.19
C GLY A 77 10.66 -15.21 0.79
N VAL A 78 10.33 -16.43 1.20
CA VAL A 78 9.24 -16.71 2.14
C VAL A 78 9.79 -17.18 3.48
N HIS A 79 9.34 -16.59 4.57
CA HIS A 79 9.69 -17.02 5.93
C HIS A 79 9.20 -18.45 6.20
N THR A 80 9.94 -19.21 7.01
CA THR A 80 9.71 -20.64 7.22
C THR A 80 8.31 -20.96 7.77
N ASP A 81 7.79 -20.09 8.62
CA ASP A 81 6.47 -20.22 9.26
C ASP A 81 5.29 -19.93 8.31
N ALA A 82 5.54 -19.23 7.19
CA ALA A 82 4.52 -18.90 6.20
C ALA A 82 4.56 -19.77 4.93
N ARG A 83 5.55 -20.68 4.79
CA ARG A 83 5.75 -21.48 3.56
C ARG A 83 4.52 -22.28 3.14
N ALA A 84 3.84 -22.93 4.09
CA ALA A 84 2.67 -23.74 3.79
C ALA A 84 1.54 -22.88 3.22
N CYS A 85 1.19 -21.79 3.91
CA CYS A 85 0.18 -20.84 3.49
C CYS A 85 0.49 -20.22 2.11
N ILE A 86 1.73 -19.77 1.89
CA ILE A 86 2.11 -19.20 0.58
C ILE A 86 2.09 -20.25 -0.52
N THR A 87 2.44 -21.50 -0.24
CA THR A 87 2.37 -22.59 -1.25
C THR A 87 0.91 -22.85 -1.65
N GLU A 88 -0.01 -22.90 -0.68
CA GLU A 88 -1.44 -23.06 -0.96
C GLU A 88 -2.00 -21.87 -1.77
N LEU A 89 -1.60 -20.64 -1.42
CA LEU A 89 -1.92 -19.45 -2.20
C LEU A 89 -1.36 -19.52 -3.63
N MET A 90 -0.16 -20.06 -3.83
CA MET A 90 0.39 -20.26 -5.17
C MET A 90 -0.43 -21.26 -5.99
N GLU A 91 -0.97 -22.30 -5.37
CA GLU A 91 -1.73 -23.35 -6.06
C GLU A 91 -3.16 -22.92 -6.40
N HIS A 92 -3.77 -22.07 -5.57
CA HIS A 92 -5.21 -21.77 -5.65
C HIS A 92 -5.54 -20.30 -5.92
N ALA A 93 -4.60 -19.38 -5.70
CA ALA A 93 -4.78 -17.94 -5.78
C ALA A 93 -3.51 -17.24 -6.31
N GLU A 94 -2.86 -17.82 -7.34
CA GLU A 94 -1.58 -17.36 -7.87
C GLU A 94 -1.63 -15.88 -8.28
N GLN A 95 -2.73 -15.48 -8.93
CA GLN A 95 -2.91 -14.12 -9.41
C GLN A 95 -3.06 -13.13 -8.25
N GLU A 96 -3.86 -13.44 -7.23
CA GLU A 96 -3.97 -12.58 -6.05
C GLU A 96 -2.65 -12.48 -5.29
N LEU A 97 -1.92 -13.60 -5.15
CA LEU A 97 -0.60 -13.60 -4.52
C LEU A 97 0.39 -12.72 -5.30
N LYS A 98 0.41 -12.83 -6.62
CA LYS A 98 1.25 -12.01 -7.48
C LYS A 98 0.95 -10.52 -7.30
N ILE A 99 -0.32 -10.14 -7.36
CA ILE A 99 -0.73 -8.74 -7.18
C ILE A 99 -0.35 -8.26 -5.77
N ALA A 100 -0.58 -9.07 -4.73
CA ALA A 100 -0.22 -8.72 -3.36
C ALA A 100 1.30 -8.47 -3.20
N VAL A 101 2.13 -9.32 -3.80
CA VAL A 101 3.60 -9.16 -3.81
C VAL A 101 4.00 -7.86 -4.52
N LEU A 102 3.42 -7.58 -5.69
CA LEU A 102 3.70 -6.36 -6.45
C LEU A 102 3.27 -5.10 -5.69
N LEU A 103 2.11 -5.14 -5.01
CA LEU A 103 1.68 -4.04 -4.14
C LEU A 103 2.72 -3.77 -3.05
N ILE A 104 3.19 -4.80 -2.35
CA ILE A 104 4.23 -4.64 -1.31
C ILE A 104 5.50 -4.04 -1.90
N HIS A 105 5.90 -4.48 -3.10
CA HIS A 105 7.04 -3.91 -3.80
C HIS A 105 6.85 -2.41 -4.09
N PHE A 106 5.73 -2.03 -4.70
CA PHE A 106 5.44 -0.64 -5.04
C PHE A 106 5.35 0.26 -3.80
N TYR A 107 4.71 -0.19 -2.72
CA TYR A 107 4.66 0.57 -1.47
C TYR A 107 6.05 0.81 -0.87
N LYS A 108 6.99 -0.13 -1.02
CA LYS A 108 8.37 0.04 -0.54
C LYS A 108 9.23 0.91 -1.44
N CYS A 109 8.95 0.90 -2.75
CA CYS A 109 9.64 1.72 -3.73
C CYS A 109 9.02 3.12 -3.90
N TYR A 110 7.85 3.36 -3.33
CA TYR A 110 7.14 4.63 -3.43
C TYR A 110 7.97 5.75 -2.77
N ASP A 111 8.38 6.71 -3.58
CA ASP A 111 8.94 7.96 -3.10
C ASP A 111 7.78 8.84 -2.61
N ALA A 112 7.66 8.97 -1.29
CA ALA A 112 6.66 9.81 -0.65
C ALA A 112 7.00 11.30 -0.70
N THR A 113 8.03 11.72 -1.44
CA THR A 113 8.33 13.13 -1.67
C THR A 113 7.08 13.84 -2.19
N PRO A 114 6.52 14.82 -1.43
CA PRO A 114 5.34 15.52 -1.85
C PRO A 114 5.56 16.15 -3.22
N LEU A 115 4.62 15.95 -4.14
CA LEU A 115 4.60 16.69 -5.39
C LEU A 115 4.57 18.17 -5.03
N LYS A 116 5.48 18.97 -5.60
CA LYS A 116 5.43 20.42 -5.44
C LYS A 116 4.04 20.87 -5.84
N ALA A 117 3.33 21.54 -4.92
CA ALA A 117 2.09 22.20 -5.26
C ALA A 117 2.34 23.02 -6.53
N ALA A 118 1.47 22.85 -7.53
CA ALA A 118 1.46 23.81 -8.64
C ALA A 118 1.33 25.21 -8.01
N PRO A 119 2.07 26.22 -8.49
CA PRO A 119 1.88 27.57 -7.99
C PRO A 119 0.40 27.87 -8.20
N ASP A 120 -0.29 28.07 -7.09
CA ASP A 120 -1.69 28.40 -7.14
C ASP A 120 -1.79 29.76 -7.85
N ASN A 121 -2.16 29.73 -9.11
CA ASN A 121 -2.48 30.92 -9.88
C ASN A 121 -3.93 31.32 -9.55
N TYR A 122 -4.24 31.48 -8.27
CA TYR A 122 -5.36 32.31 -7.89
C TYR A 122 -4.88 33.75 -8.02
N GLU A 123 -5.23 34.40 -9.12
CA GLU A 123 -5.43 35.86 -9.08
C GLU A 123 -6.34 36.10 -7.87
N LYS A 124 -5.78 36.69 -6.81
CA LYS A 124 -6.59 37.40 -5.83
C LYS A 124 -7.32 38.48 -6.63
N VAL A 125 -8.56 38.18 -7.00
CA VAL A 125 -9.50 39.22 -7.38
C VAL A 125 -9.74 39.98 -6.07
N ASP A 126 -9.00 41.06 -5.87
CA ASP A 126 -9.29 42.07 -4.85
C ASP A 126 -10.62 42.73 -5.24
N ASP A 127 -11.75 42.06 -4.98
CA ASP A 127 -13.07 42.68 -4.99
C ASP A 127 -13.22 43.50 -3.69
N TYR A 128 -12.46 44.58 -3.62
CA TYR A 128 -12.72 45.73 -2.74
C TYR A 128 -13.09 46.94 -3.60
N ALA A 129 -14.29 46.90 -4.17
CA ALA A 129 -15.13 48.04 -4.54
C ALA A 129 -16.48 47.44 -5.01
N SER A 130 -17.64 47.76 -4.49
CA SER A 130 -18.12 49.04 -3.99
C SER A 130 -19.27 48.84 -2.99
N ASP A 131 -19.37 49.79 -2.08
CA ASP A 131 -20.52 50.06 -1.21
C ASP A 131 -21.88 49.89 -1.90
N ASP A 132 -22.82 49.26 -1.20
CA ASP A 132 -24.20 49.72 -1.02
C ASP A 132 -24.93 48.78 -0.04
N PHE A 133 -24.71 49.01 1.26
CA PHE A 133 -25.63 48.59 2.31
C PHE A 133 -26.86 49.50 2.22
N ASP A 134 -27.91 49.07 1.51
CA ASP A 134 -29.22 49.73 1.61
C ASP A 134 -29.99 49.10 2.79
N GLU A 135 -29.87 49.75 3.95
CA GLU A 135 -30.82 49.62 5.04
C GLU A 135 -32.19 50.10 4.56
N ASN A 136 -33.18 49.21 4.47
CA ASN A 136 -34.56 49.66 4.57
C ASN A 136 -35.46 48.70 5.34
N TYR A 137 -36.12 49.33 6.32
CA TYR A 137 -37.10 48.89 7.29
C TYR A 137 -38.32 48.17 6.70
#